data_AF-A0A944IUD4-F1
#
_entry.id   AF-A0A944IUD4-F1
#
_cell.length_a   1.000
_cell.length_b   1.000
_cell.length_c   1.000
_cell.angle_alpha   90.00
_cell.angle_beta   90.00
_cell.angle_gamma   90.00
#
_symmetry.space_group_name_H-M   'P 1'
#
loop_
_entity.id
_entity.type
_entity.pdbx_description
1 polymer ?
#
loop_
_entity_poly.entity_id
_entity_poly.type
_entity_poly.pdbx_seq_one_letter_code
_entity_poly.pdbx_strand_id
1 'polypeptide(L)'
;MAGLVRRSFDSADETRPFADGKGRLDLIQADGGPVGRAVFEPGWRWSEHIKPLAGTESCQSAHTGYVVSGKMHVVMDNGDADDYGPGDFMQISPGHDAWVVGDEQCVAVDWTGFGDYAKAAG
;
A
#
# COMPACT_ATOMS: atom_id res chain seq x y z
N MET A 1 23.22 14.89 -10.28
CA MET A 1 24.35 13.95 -10.37
C MET A 1 23.98 12.88 -11.39
N ALA A 2 24.80 12.63 -12.41
CA ALA A 2 24.55 11.52 -13.34
C ALA A 2 25.12 10.23 -12.71
N GLY A 3 24.26 9.26 -12.43
CA GLY A 3 24.63 7.99 -11.83
C GLY A 3 23.48 6.99 -11.90
N LEU A 4 23.80 5.70 -11.94
CA LEU A 4 22.83 4.61 -11.89
C LEU A 4 22.66 4.16 -10.44
N VAL A 5 21.41 4.05 -9.98
CA VAL A 5 21.09 3.48 -8.67
C VAL A 5 20.31 2.19 -8.89
N ARG A 6 20.82 1.09 -8.32
CA ARG A 6 20.13 -0.22 -8.31
C ARG A 6 19.98 -0.68 -6.87
N ARG A 7 18.73 -0.89 -6.46
CA ARG A 7 18.37 -1.38 -5.12
C ARG A 7 17.32 -2.48 -5.24
N SER A 8 17.18 -3.30 -4.21
CA SER A 8 16.13 -4.33 -4.12
C SER A 8 15.26 -4.06 -2.89
N PHE A 9 13.95 -4.26 -3.03
CA PHE A 9 13.03 -4.23 -1.89
C PHE A 9 13.23 -5.42 -0.93
N ASP A 10 13.94 -6.47 -1.36
CA ASP A 10 14.32 -7.58 -0.46
C ASP A 10 15.44 -7.18 0.51
N SER A 11 15.99 -5.97 0.34
CA SER A 11 16.89 -5.32 1.30
C SER A 11 16.49 -3.84 1.40
N ALA A 12 15.21 -3.63 1.73
CA ALA A 12 14.61 -2.32 1.96
C ALA A 12 15.28 -1.58 3.13
N ASP A 13 15.16 -0.25 3.15
CA ASP A 13 15.65 0.58 4.26
C ASP A 13 14.80 0.37 5.52
N GLU A 14 13.51 0.14 5.32
CA GLU A 14 12.53 -0.04 6.38
C GLU A 14 11.47 -1.04 5.94
N THR A 15 11.07 -1.94 6.85
CA THR A 15 9.93 -2.84 6.65
C THR A 15 8.95 -2.64 7.80
N ARG A 16 7.70 -2.32 7.48
CA ARG A 16 6.61 -2.11 8.43
C ARG A 16 5.60 -3.26 8.32
N PRO A 17 5.47 -4.14 9.32
CA PRO A 17 4.45 -5.18 9.30
C PRO A 17 3.06 -4.58 9.52
N PHE A 18 2.04 -5.14 8.87
CA PHE A 18 0.65 -4.83 9.17
C PHE A 18 0.15 -5.67 10.36
N ALA A 19 -0.93 -5.23 11.00
CA ALA A 19 -1.53 -5.96 12.12
C ALA A 19 -1.90 -7.41 11.72
N ASP A 20 -1.89 -8.30 12.71
CA ASP A 20 -2.24 -9.72 12.59
C ASP A 20 -1.46 -10.50 11.52
N GLY A 21 -0.28 -10.00 11.14
CA GLY A 21 0.55 -10.61 10.11
C GLY A 21 -0.08 -10.55 8.71
N LYS A 22 -1.05 -9.65 8.48
CA LYS A 22 -1.80 -9.54 7.23
C LYS A 22 -1.11 -8.75 6.13
N GLY A 23 0.21 -8.65 6.22
CA GLY A 23 1.02 -8.05 5.20
C GLY A 23 2.17 -7.23 5.76
N ARG A 24 2.82 -6.50 4.86
CA ARG A 24 3.91 -5.59 5.19
C ARG A 24 4.06 -4.52 4.12
N LEU A 25 4.76 -3.46 4.48
CA LEU A 25 5.26 -2.43 3.59
C LEU A 25 6.79 -2.37 3.66
N ASP A 26 7.45 -2.60 2.52
CA ASP A 26 8.90 -2.45 2.35
C ASP A 26 9.19 -1.08 1.69
N LEU A 27 10.08 -0.27 2.26
CA LEU A 27 10.38 1.08 1.80
C LEU A 27 11.83 1.26 1.36
N ILE A 28 12.01 1.96 0.24
CA ILE A 28 13.30 2.47 -0.21
C ILE A 28 13.22 4.00 -0.20
N GLN A 29 14.14 4.63 0.52
CA GLN A 29 14.33 6.08 0.48
C GLN A 29 15.17 6.44 -0.76
N ALA A 30 14.59 7.24 -1.66
CA ALA A 30 15.28 7.75 -2.83
C ALA A 30 15.24 9.28 -2.85
N ASP A 31 16.13 9.90 -3.64
CA ASP A 31 16.21 11.37 -3.74
C ASP A 31 14.89 12.02 -4.20
N GLY A 32 14.10 11.29 -5.00
CA GLY A 32 12.79 11.73 -5.48
C GLY A 32 11.63 11.49 -4.51
N GLY A 33 11.91 10.98 -3.31
CA GLY A 33 10.91 10.55 -2.33
C GLY A 33 10.93 9.03 -2.10
N PRO A 34 10.23 8.56 -1.05
CA PRO A 34 10.14 7.14 -0.75
C PRO A 34 9.36 6.38 -1.83
N VAL A 35 9.80 5.17 -2.12
CA VAL A 35 9.03 4.20 -2.90
C VAL A 35 8.73 3.02 -2.00
N GLY A 36 7.47 2.61 -1.96
CA GLY A 36 7.03 1.49 -1.14
C GLY A 36 6.56 0.30 -1.98
N ARG A 37 6.92 -0.91 -1.57
CA ARG A 37 6.30 -2.18 -2.00
C ARG A 37 5.45 -2.71 -0.86
N ALA A 38 4.14 -2.67 -1.02
CA ALA A 38 3.22 -3.29 -0.08
C ALA A 38 2.88 -4.71 -0.55
N VAL A 39 2.87 -5.65 0.40
CA VAL A 39 2.38 -7.02 0.23
C VAL A 39 1.22 -7.20 1.18
N PHE A 40 0.04 -7.45 0.63
CA PHE A 40 -1.21 -7.64 1.38
C PHE A 40 -1.58 -9.13 1.33
N GLU A 41 -1.78 -9.73 2.49
CA GLU A 41 -2.18 -11.14 2.59
C GLU A 41 -3.67 -11.32 2.27
N PRO A 42 -4.09 -12.52 1.82
CA PRO A 42 -5.50 -12.86 1.70
C PRO A 42 -6.29 -12.55 2.97
N GLY A 43 -7.44 -11.90 2.82
CA GLY A 43 -8.26 -11.42 3.94
C GLY A 43 -7.73 -10.16 4.63
N TRP A 44 -6.67 -9.52 4.12
CA TRP A 44 -6.34 -8.17 4.54
C TRP A 44 -7.43 -7.19 4.09
N ARG A 45 -7.75 -6.26 4.98
CA ARG A 45 -8.67 -5.14 4.76
C ARG A 45 -8.23 -3.93 5.57
N TRP A 46 -8.22 -2.75 4.95
CA TRP A 46 -7.76 -1.52 5.60
C TRP A 46 -8.54 -1.21 6.88
N SER A 47 -9.87 -1.26 6.82
CA SER A 47 -10.75 -0.96 7.97
C SER A 47 -10.62 -1.91 9.15
N GLU A 48 -10.04 -3.09 8.95
CA GLU A 48 -9.80 -4.07 10.02
C GLU A 48 -8.36 -3.98 10.54
N HIS A 49 -7.38 -3.88 9.63
CA HIS A 49 -5.97 -4.10 9.96
C HIS A 49 -5.15 -2.82 10.09
N ILE A 50 -5.61 -1.70 9.53
CA ILE A 50 -4.89 -0.42 9.53
C ILE A 50 -5.68 0.67 10.27
N LYS A 51 -7.00 0.68 10.17
CA LYS A 51 -7.86 1.64 10.89
C LYS A 51 -7.55 1.77 12.39
N PRO A 52 -7.30 0.68 13.17
CA PRO A 52 -6.94 0.82 14.58
C PRO A 52 -5.66 1.62 14.82
N LEU A 53 -4.74 1.63 13.85
CA LEU A 53 -3.49 2.39 13.91
C LEU A 53 -3.67 3.81 13.36
N ALA A 54 -4.48 3.96 12.31
CA ALA A 54 -4.70 5.25 11.64
C ALA A 54 -5.61 6.20 12.43
N GLY A 55 -6.57 5.67 13.19
CA GLY A 55 -7.50 6.48 13.99
C GLY A 55 -8.52 7.28 13.15
N THR A 56 -8.68 6.94 11.87
CA THR A 56 -9.63 7.59 10.93
C THR A 56 -10.72 6.62 10.49
N GLU A 57 -11.84 7.14 9.96
CA GLU A 57 -12.94 6.28 9.51
C GLU A 57 -12.62 5.50 8.22
N SER A 58 -11.86 6.13 7.32
CA SER A 58 -11.36 5.60 6.05
C SER A 58 -9.87 5.96 5.86
N CYS A 59 -9.20 5.33 4.90
CA CYS A 59 -7.82 5.63 4.56
C CYS A 59 -7.69 7.06 4.04
N GLN A 60 -6.86 7.87 4.70
CA GLN A 60 -6.62 9.27 4.31
C GLN A 60 -5.29 9.46 3.55
N SER A 61 -4.62 8.36 3.20
CA SER A 61 -3.41 8.42 2.37
C SER A 61 -3.80 8.51 0.90
N ALA A 62 -3.14 9.38 0.14
CA ALA A 62 -3.27 9.41 -1.31
C ALA A 62 -2.32 8.36 -1.91
N HIS A 63 -2.83 7.44 -2.72
CA HIS A 63 -2.04 6.40 -3.34
C HIS A 63 -1.85 6.67 -4.82
N THR A 64 -0.63 6.51 -5.34
CA THR A 64 -0.37 6.52 -6.78
C THR A 64 0.65 5.44 -7.08
N GLY A 65 0.20 4.40 -7.76
CA GLY A 65 0.89 3.13 -7.76
C GLY A 65 0.59 2.23 -8.94
N TYR A 66 1.11 1.01 -8.84
CA TYR A 66 0.98 -0.05 -9.82
C TYR A 66 0.81 -1.39 -9.12
N VAL A 67 -0.15 -2.20 -9.57
CA VAL A 67 -0.39 -3.54 -9.03
C VAL A 67 0.45 -4.56 -9.79
N VAL A 68 1.29 -5.28 -9.06
CA VAL A 68 2.25 -6.26 -9.57
C VAL A 68 1.63 -7.65 -9.66
N SER A 69 0.89 -8.08 -8.64
CA SER A 69 0.24 -9.40 -8.56
C SER A 69 -0.97 -9.35 -7.64
N GLY A 70 -1.81 -10.39 -7.70
CA GLY A 70 -3.09 -10.45 -6.97
C GLY A 70 -4.07 -9.35 -7.37
N LYS A 71 -5.07 -9.11 -6.51
CA LYS A 71 -6.14 -8.14 -6.77
C LYS A 71 -6.53 -7.39 -5.50
N MET A 72 -6.75 -6.10 -5.63
CA MET A 72 -7.25 -5.21 -4.58
C MET A 72 -8.61 -4.64 -5.00
N HIS A 73 -9.62 -4.75 -4.14
CA HIS A 73 -10.85 -4.00 -4.30
C HIS A 73 -10.77 -2.71 -3.48
N VAL A 74 -11.22 -1.60 -4.05
CA VAL A 74 -11.22 -0.28 -3.40
C VAL A 74 -12.62 0.29 -3.46
N VAL A 75 -13.08 0.84 -2.33
CA VAL A 75 -14.35 1.58 -2.23
C VAL A 75 -14.09 2.94 -1.63
N MET A 76 -14.44 3.98 -2.38
CA MET A 76 -14.38 5.37 -1.97
C MET A 76 -15.57 5.73 -1.06
N ASP A 77 -15.41 6.74 -0.22
CA ASP A 77 -16.48 7.21 0.69
C ASP A 77 -17.71 7.75 -0.06
N ASN A 78 -17.55 8.16 -1.33
CA ASN A 78 -18.65 8.58 -2.20
C ASN A 78 -19.41 7.41 -2.87
N GLY A 79 -18.96 6.17 -2.66
CA GLY A 79 -19.52 4.95 -3.22
C GLY A 79 -18.89 4.47 -4.53
N ASP A 80 -17.96 5.21 -5.13
CA ASP A 80 -17.20 4.73 -6.30
C ASP A 80 -16.35 3.53 -5.89
N ALA A 81 -16.35 2.47 -6.70
CA ALA A 81 -15.63 1.25 -6.39
C ALA A 81 -15.09 0.59 -7.65
N ASP A 82 -13.89 0.02 -7.55
CA ASP A 82 -13.30 -0.78 -8.61
C ASP A 82 -12.30 -1.81 -8.08
N ASP A 83 -11.99 -2.79 -8.93
CA ASP A 83 -10.93 -3.77 -8.72
C ASP A 83 -9.66 -3.33 -9.46
N TYR A 84 -8.52 -3.38 -8.79
CA TYR A 84 -7.20 -3.24 -9.40
C TYR A 84 -6.48 -4.59 -9.40
N GLY A 85 -6.06 -5.03 -10.58
CA GLY A 85 -5.32 -6.28 -10.81
C GLY A 85 -3.95 -6.06 -11.45
N PRO A 86 -3.22 -7.14 -11.79
CA PRO A 86 -1.86 -7.04 -12.29
C PRO A 86 -1.78 -6.25 -13.60
N GLY A 87 -0.93 -5.22 -13.64
CA GLY A 87 -0.82 -4.34 -14.81
C GLY A 87 -1.53 -3.00 -14.64
N ASP A 88 -2.41 -2.87 -13.65
CA ASP A 88 -3.21 -1.67 -13.49
C ASP A 88 -2.43 -0.56 -12.78
N PHE A 89 -2.59 0.66 -13.31
CA PHE A 89 -2.22 1.89 -12.63
C PHE A 89 -3.33 2.27 -11.66
N MET A 90 -2.94 2.60 -10.42
CA MET A 90 -3.86 3.06 -9.37
C MET A 90 -3.57 4.51 -9.03
N GLN A 91 -4.62 5.33 -8.97
CA GLN A 91 -4.58 6.65 -8.36
C GLN A 91 -5.82 6.81 -7.48
N ILE A 92 -5.61 6.78 -6.16
CA ILE A 92 -6.68 6.73 -5.18
C ILE A 92 -6.53 7.94 -4.27
N SER A 93 -7.56 8.77 -4.22
CA SER A 93 -7.60 9.94 -3.35
C SER A 93 -7.89 9.53 -1.89
N PRO A 94 -7.59 10.39 -0.89
CA PRO A 94 -8.03 10.19 0.48
C PRO A 94 -9.55 9.93 0.55
N GLY A 95 -9.96 9.04 1.45
CA GLY A 95 -11.35 8.66 1.65
C GLY A 95 -11.72 7.35 0.97
N HIS A 96 -11.13 6.23 1.41
CA HIS A 96 -11.45 4.89 0.91
C HIS A 96 -11.19 3.76 1.91
N ASP A 97 -11.86 2.63 1.71
CA ASP A 97 -11.48 1.33 2.25
C ASP A 97 -10.91 0.47 1.11
N ALA A 98 -10.10 -0.53 1.46
CA ALA A 98 -9.51 -1.43 0.47
C ALA A 98 -9.29 -2.83 1.07
N TRP A 99 -9.41 -3.87 0.25
CA TRP A 99 -9.14 -5.24 0.68
C TRP A 99 -8.67 -6.15 -0.46
N VAL A 100 -7.94 -7.20 -0.08
CA VAL A 100 -7.49 -8.24 -1.02
C VAL A 100 -8.69 -9.07 -1.49
N VAL A 101 -8.77 -9.30 -2.80
CA VAL A 101 -9.77 -10.18 -3.40
C VAL A 101 -9.17 -11.55 -3.68
N GLY A 102 -9.80 -12.60 -3.16
CA GLY A 102 -9.38 -13.98 -3.38
C GLY A 102 -8.34 -14.48 -2.36
N ASP A 103 -7.58 -15.48 -2.77
CA ASP A 103 -6.61 -16.22 -1.95
C ASP A 103 -5.14 -16.00 -2.37
N GLU A 104 -4.90 -15.10 -3.33
CA GLU A 104 -3.57 -14.67 -3.74
C GLU A 104 -3.15 -13.39 -2.99
N GLN A 105 -1.87 -13.27 -2.65
CA GLN A 105 -1.29 -12.03 -2.13
C GLN A 105 -1.39 -10.91 -3.18
N CYS A 106 -1.92 -9.76 -2.77
CA CYS A 106 -1.87 -8.56 -3.59
C CYS A 106 -0.57 -7.81 -3.34
N VAL A 107 0.21 -7.55 -4.39
CA VAL A 107 1.47 -6.79 -4.30
C VAL A 107 1.33 -5.49 -5.10
N ALA A 108 1.58 -4.36 -4.45
CA ALA A 108 1.51 -3.04 -5.08
C ALA A 108 2.78 -2.22 -4.81
N VAL A 109 3.17 -1.42 -5.80
CA VAL A 109 4.24 -0.42 -5.67
C VAL A 109 3.62 0.97 -5.70
N ASP A 110 3.99 1.85 -4.78
CA ASP A 110 3.46 3.21 -4.64
C ASP A 110 4.60 4.21 -4.40
N TRP A 111 4.50 5.38 -5.01
CA TRP A 111 5.48 6.48 -4.95
C TRP A 111 4.98 7.70 -4.18
N THR A 112 3.74 7.69 -3.70
CA THR A 112 3.08 8.82 -3.04
C THR A 112 2.56 8.43 -1.65
N GLY A 113 1.81 7.34 -1.55
CA GLY A 113 1.02 7.03 -0.36
C GLY A 113 1.79 6.36 0.77
N PHE A 114 2.94 5.74 0.49
CA PHE A 114 3.59 4.84 1.45
C PHE A 114 4.66 5.47 2.36
N GLY A 115 4.97 6.76 2.22
CA GLY A 115 5.99 7.41 3.05
C GLY A 115 5.75 7.25 4.56
N ASP A 116 4.57 7.65 5.04
CA ASP A 116 4.17 7.54 6.45
C ASP A 116 3.09 6.45 6.71
N TYR A 117 2.71 5.69 5.68
CA TYR A 117 1.69 4.65 5.81
C TYR A 117 2.13 3.51 6.75
N ALA A 118 1.18 2.99 7.53
CA ALA A 118 1.40 1.92 8.53
C ALA A 118 2.54 2.19 9.53
N LYS A 119 2.89 3.47 9.74
CA LYS A 119 3.88 3.88 10.74
C LYS A 119 3.22 3.91 12.12
N ALA A 120 3.81 3.23 13.09
CA ALA A 120 3.31 3.26 14.46
C ALA A 120 3.41 4.68 15.04
N ALA A 121 2.42 5.08 15.83
CA ALA A 121 2.55 6.26 16.69
C ALA A 121 3.63 5.96 17.75
N GLY A 122 4.62 6.86 17.85
CA GLY A 122 5.64 6.80 18.91
C GLY A 122 5.10 7.19 20.27
#